data_AF-A0A4Y2REZ2-F1
#
_entry.id   AF-A0A4Y2REZ2-F1
#
_cell.length_a   1.000
_cell.length_b   1.000
_cell.length_c   1.000
_cell.angle_alpha   90.00
_cell.angle_beta   90.00
_cell.angle_gamma   90.00
#
_symmetry.space_group_name_H-M   'P 1'
#
loop_
_entity.id
_entity.type
_entity.pdbx_description
1 polymer ?
#
loop_
_entity_poly.entity_id
_entity_poly.type
_entity_poly.pdbx_seq_one_letter_code
_entity_poly.pdbx_strand_id
1 'polypeptide(L)' 'IIQVNVDFKGKEAHAAAAPWEGCNALDAAVSAYQSIALLRQQIKPTNRIHGKKKL' A
#
# COMPACT_ATOMS: atom_id res chain seq x y z
N ILE A 1 19.22 9.59 -3.13
CA ILE A 1 18.12 8.60 -3.22
C ILE A 1 17.48 8.55 -1.84
N ILE A 2 16.19 8.84 -1.73
CA ILE A 2 15.44 8.72 -0.46
C ILE A 2 14.67 7.39 -0.50
N GLN A 3 14.76 6.60 0.56
CA GLN A 3 14.03 5.35 0.70
C GLN A 3 13.08 5.46 1.88
N VAL A 4 11.85 4.97 1.70
CA VAL A 4 10.82 4.92 2.73
C VAL A 4 10.37 3.47 2.84
N ASN A 5 10.42 2.91 4.05
CA ASN A 5 9.87 1.60 4.36
C ASN A 5 8.55 1.80 5.11
N VAL A 6 7.53 1.05 4.72
CA VAL A 6 6.18 1.15 5.30
C VAL A 6 5.72 -0.25 5.66
N ASP A 7 5.35 -0.44 6.93
CA ASP A 7 4.79 -1.69 7.44
C ASP A 7 3.29 -1.52 7.66
N PHE A 8 2.50 -2.36 6.97
CA PHE A 8 1.05 -2.39 7.14
C PHE A 8 0.67 -3.44 8.18
N LYS A 9 0.08 -2.99 9.29
CA LYS A 9 -0.45 -3.87 10.34
C LYS A 9 -1.96 -3.94 10.25
N GLY A 10 -2.47 -5.15 10.15
CA GLY A 10 -3.89 -5.44 10.10
C GLY A 10 -4.42 -5.92 11.45
N LYS A 11 -5.74 -6.11 11.50
CA LYS A 11 -6.42 -6.80 12.58
C LYS A 11 -7.14 -7.99 11.99
N GLU A 12 -6.87 -9.18 12.51
CA GLU A 12 -7.54 -10.40 12.08
C GLU A 12 -9.01 -10.36 12.50
N ALA A 13 -9.87 -10.86 11.62
CA ALA A 13 -11.27 -11.07 11.89
C ALA A 13 -11.76 -12.30 11.13
N HIS A 14 -12.84 -12.89 11.62
CA HIS A 14 -13.45 -14.03 10.95
C HIS A 14 -14.07 -13.57 9.61
N ALA A 15 -13.42 -13.95 8.51
CA ALA A 15 -13.74 -13.46 7.16
C ALA A 15 -15.23 -13.59 6.77
N ALA A 16 -15.92 -14.61 7.27
CA ALA A 16 -17.32 -14.87 6.95
C ALA A 16 -18.33 -14.41 8.02
N ALA A 17 -17.89 -14.13 9.25
CA ALA A 17 -18.81 -13.89 10.38
C ALA A 17 -18.86 -12.42 10.79
N ALA A 18 -17.70 -11.74 10.79
CA ALA A 18 -17.61 -10.33 11.14
C ALA A 18 -16.45 -9.64 10.39
N PRO A 19 -16.48 -9.58 9.05
CA PRO A 19 -15.38 -9.03 8.26
C PRO A 19 -15.08 -7.55 8.57
N TRP A 20 -16.07 -6.76 8.98
CA TRP A 20 -15.91 -5.34 9.34
C TRP A 20 -15.12 -5.11 10.64
N GLU A 21 -14.96 -6.15 11.47
CA GLU A 21 -14.14 -6.05 12.68
C GLU A 21 -12.63 -6.17 12.38
N GLY A 22 -12.30 -6.59 11.16
CA GLY A 22 -10.94 -6.75 10.68
C GLY A 22 -10.40 -5.50 9.99
N CYS A 23 -9.08 -5.42 9.92
CA CYS A 23 -8.37 -4.40 9.14
C CYS A 23 -7.40 -5.12 8.22
N ASN A 24 -7.64 -5.09 6.90
CA ASN A 24 -6.87 -5.86 5.94
C ASN A 24 -5.57 -5.15 5.56
N ALA A 25 -4.44 -5.65 6.09
CA ALA A 25 -3.10 -5.14 5.76
C ALA A 25 -2.73 -5.34 4.28
N LEU A 26 -3.22 -6.42 3.64
CA LEU A 26 -2.94 -6.70 2.24
C LEU A 26 -3.59 -5.66 1.33
N ASP A 27 -4.87 -5.33 1.58
CA ASP A 27 -5.58 -4.33 0.79
C ASP A 27 -4.97 -2.93 0.96
N ALA A 28 -4.51 -2.61 2.17
CA ALA A 28 -3.77 -1.37 2.43
C ALA A 28 -2.48 -1.30 1.59
N ALA A 29 -1.69 -2.39 1.56
CA ALA A 29 -0.47 -2.46 0.75
C ALA A 29 -0.76 -2.38 -0.76
N VAL A 30 -1.81 -3.04 -1.25
CA VAL A 30 -2.22 -3.00 -2.67
C VAL A 30 -2.67 -1.60 -3.06
N SER A 31 -3.50 -0.96 -2.23
CA SER A 31 -4.00 0.40 -2.46
C SER A 31 -2.86 1.42 -2.47
N ALA A 32 -1.88 1.26 -1.57
CA ALA A 32 -0.69 2.10 -1.55
C ALA A 32 0.14 1.95 -2.84
N TYR A 33 0.34 0.72 -3.31
CA TYR A 33 1.06 0.47 -4.55
C TYR A 33 0.36 1.10 -5.76
N GLN A 34 -0.96 0.96 -5.86
CA GLN A 34 -1.76 1.58 -6.92
C GLN A 34 -1.71 3.10 -6.85
N SER A 35 -1.84 3.68 -5.66
CA SER A 35 -1.76 5.13 -5.45
C SER A 35 -0.41 5.70 -5.85
N ILE A 36 0.69 4.99 -5.54
CA ILE A 36 2.05 5.35 -5.97
C ILE A 36 2.15 5.29 -7.51
N ALA A 37 1.57 4.28 -8.15
CA ALA A 37 1.56 4.18 -9.61
C ALA A 37 0.82 5.35 -10.27
N LEU A 38 -0.31 5.76 -9.71
CA LEU A 38 -1.07 6.93 -10.17
C LEU A 38 -0.32 8.25 -9.92
N LEU A 39 0.30 8.40 -8.75
CA LEU A 39 1.09 9.58 -8.40
C LEU A 39 2.22 9.84 -9.42
N ARG A 40 2.81 8.78 -9.99
CA ARG A 40 3.86 8.92 -11.01
C ARG A 40 3.40 9.67 -12.27
N GLN A 41 2.10 9.71 -12.54
CA GLN A 41 1.54 10.47 -13.66
C GLN A 41 1.37 11.97 -13.34
N GLN A 42 1.36 12.34 -12.05
CA GLN A 42 1.11 13.70 -11.58
C GLN A 42 2.39 14.47 -11.21
N ILE A 43 3.53 13.79 -11.13
CA ILE A 43 4.82 14.41 -10.82
C ILE A 43 5.56 14.82 -12.10
N LYS A 44 6.44 15.84 -11.98
CA LYS A 44 7.30 16.25 -13.10
C LYS A 44 8.21 15.08 -13.54
N PRO A 45 8.46 14.89 -14.84
CA PRO A 45 9.30 13.80 -15.36
C PRO A 45 10.73 13.76 -14.81
N THR A 46 11.22 14.90 -14.29
CA THR A 46 12.51 15.02 -13.59
C THR A 46 12.56 14.25 -12.29
N ASN A 47 11.40 13.94 -11.69
CA ASN A 47 11.27 13.19 -10.45
C ASN A 47 10.89 11.74 -10.76
N ARG A 48 11.59 10.77 -10.14
CA ARG A 48 11.37 9.34 -10.34
C ARG A 48 11.01 8.67 -9.03
N ILE A 49 9.95 7.86 -9.05
CA ILE A 49 9.47 7.07 -7.90
C ILE A 49 9.36 5.60 -8.33
N HIS A 50 9.84 4.69 -7.48
CA HIS A 50 9.73 3.24 -7.67
C HIS A 50 9.13 2.61 -6.42
N GLY A 51 7.95 1.99 -6.55
CA GLY A 51 7.41 1.11 -5.52
C GLY A 51 8.03 -0.27 -5.64
N LYS A 52 8.61 -0.80 -4.56
CA LYS A 52 9.10 -2.18 -4.48
C LYS A 52 8.35 -2.89 -3.36
N LYS A 53 7.70 -4.01 -3.67
CA LYS A 53 7.15 -4.91 -2.66
C LYS A 53 8.30 -5.77 -2.13
N LYS A 54 8.58 -5.70 -0.84
CA LYS A 54 9.45 -6.67 -0.16
C LYS A 54 8.52 -7.74 0.42
N LEU A 55 8.68 -8.98 -0.06
CA LEU A 55 8.02 -10.15 0.49
C LEU A 55 8.76 -10.60 1.77
#